data_AF-A0A3R7V467-F1
#
_entry.id   AF-A0A3R7V467-F1
#
_cell.length_a   1.000
_cell.length_b   1.000
_cell.length_c   1.000
_cell.angle_alpha   90.00
_cell.angle_beta   90.00
_cell.angle_gamma   90.00
#
_symmetry.space_group_name_H-M   'P 1'
#
loop_
_entity.id
_entity.type
_entity.pdbx_description
1 polymer ?
#
loop_
_entity_poly.entity_id
_entity_poly.type
_entity_poly.pdbx_seq_one_letter_code
_entity_poly.pdbx_strand_id
1 'polypeptide(L)'
;MERTLDELKYTASGEVINVEVPKASFSKIYQYTGNPKMDFFVERLEGDQTRRILVQTLNIPVSANGDTLLFLIDVNVENKKPLEFTAFSKDKQLQQPNTLVVINKAEQPLMVKAGDKEFGLPSGEIDMTPIELNSRNQFPLTIHKLFDDEPIKAYSSMLRLNPDNTVFLFVQTDERDDRLLKVYSVSYRDPDASGSKASKSAEPSKQRTVTKQTLSDREKSIYNLEQGADSDP
;
A
#
# COMPACT_ATOMS: atom_id res chain seq x y z
N MET A 1 -9.09 0.91 23.52
CA MET A 1 -8.93 2.38 23.45
C MET A 1 -8.01 2.66 22.28
N GLU A 2 -8.59 3.08 21.16
CA GLU A 2 -7.85 3.36 19.93
C GLU A 2 -6.95 4.58 20.16
N ARG A 3 -5.63 4.40 19.94
CA ARG A 3 -4.64 5.47 20.02
C ARG A 3 -4.30 5.88 18.59
N THR A 4 -5.10 6.76 18.01
CA THR A 4 -4.77 7.45 16.76
C THR A 4 -3.57 8.36 17.00
N LEU A 5 -2.69 8.52 16.01
CA LEU A 5 -1.69 9.59 16.02
C LEU A 5 -2.43 10.90 15.73
N ASP A 6 -2.92 11.56 16.79
CA ASP A 6 -3.86 12.69 16.68
C ASP A 6 -3.20 14.04 16.31
N GLU A 7 -1.89 14.07 16.04
CA GLU A 7 -1.13 15.33 16.03
C GLU A 7 -0.34 15.62 14.74
N LEU A 8 -0.31 14.70 13.76
CA LEU A 8 0.49 14.92 12.56
C LEU A 8 -0.19 15.95 11.65
N LYS A 9 0.54 16.97 11.21
CA LYS A 9 0.04 18.04 10.36
C LYS A 9 1.00 18.32 9.22
N TYR A 10 0.50 18.88 8.13
CA TYR A 10 1.32 19.50 7.08
C TYR A 10 0.67 20.78 6.58
N THR A 11 1.39 21.57 5.79
CA THR A 11 0.86 22.77 5.15
C THR A 11 0.68 22.59 3.66
N ALA A 12 -0.51 22.86 3.15
CA ALA A 12 -0.87 22.87 1.73
C ALA A 12 -1.55 24.20 1.40
N SER A 13 -1.07 24.91 0.37
CA SER A 13 -1.70 26.15 -0.11
C SER A 13 -1.96 27.22 0.97
N GLY A 14 -1.12 27.25 2.02
CA GLY A 14 -1.26 28.17 3.15
C GLY A 14 -2.15 27.68 4.29
N GLU A 15 -2.83 26.55 4.12
CA GLU A 15 -3.70 25.93 5.14
C GLU A 15 -2.97 24.81 5.88
N VAL A 16 -3.27 24.65 7.17
CA VAL A 16 -2.78 23.55 7.99
C VAL A 16 -3.77 22.39 7.91
N ILE A 17 -3.31 21.25 7.41
CA ILE A 17 -4.10 20.03 7.27
C ILE A 17 -3.74 19.07 8.39
N ASN A 18 -4.74 18.63 9.14
CA ASN A 18 -4.57 17.56 10.14
C ASN A 18 -4.59 16.19 9.47
N VAL A 19 -3.59 15.38 9.78
CA VAL A 19 -3.44 14.01 9.32
C VAL A 19 -3.83 13.07 10.45
N GLU A 20 -4.92 12.35 10.23
CA GLU A 20 -5.41 11.33 11.14
C GLU A 20 -4.87 10.00 10.66
N VAL A 21 -4.05 9.36 11.49
CA VAL A 21 -3.58 8.01 11.19
C VAL A 21 -3.86 7.08 12.36
N PRO A 22 -4.80 6.13 12.20
CA PRO A 22 -5.06 5.16 13.24
C PRO A 22 -3.83 4.26 13.44
N LYS A 23 -3.54 3.86 14.69
CA LYS A 23 -2.46 2.90 14.97
C LYS A 23 -2.67 1.63 14.17
N ALA A 24 -1.59 1.13 13.57
CA ALA A 24 -1.62 -0.07 12.73
C ALA A 24 -2.50 0.06 11.46
N SER A 25 -2.80 1.28 11.02
CA SER A 25 -3.70 1.50 9.89
C SER A 25 -3.21 2.65 9.02
N PHE A 26 -3.90 2.83 7.90
CA PHE A 26 -3.64 3.92 6.99
C PHE A 26 -4.31 5.19 7.42
N SER A 27 -3.69 6.28 7.01
CA SER A 27 -4.41 7.52 6.93
C SER A 27 -5.54 7.37 5.90
N LYS A 28 -6.57 8.23 5.99
CA LYS A 28 -7.41 8.47 4.81
C LYS A 28 -6.53 8.99 3.66
N ILE A 29 -7.06 8.97 2.45
CA ILE A 29 -6.35 9.50 1.29
C ILE A 29 -6.47 11.03 1.30
N TYR A 30 -5.34 11.72 1.16
CA TYR A 30 -5.27 13.18 1.16
C TYR A 30 -4.88 13.69 -0.23
N GLN A 31 -5.55 14.72 -0.72
CA GLN A 31 -5.15 15.37 -1.97
C GLN A 31 -4.09 16.44 -1.67
N TYR A 32 -3.06 16.53 -2.51
CA TYR A 32 -2.01 17.54 -2.34
C TYR A 32 -1.69 18.28 -3.64
N THR A 33 -1.88 19.59 -3.58
CA THR A 33 -1.58 20.53 -4.66
C THR A 33 -0.60 21.58 -4.12
N GLY A 34 0.67 21.22 -4.01
CA GLY A 34 1.67 22.13 -3.42
C GLY A 34 3.11 21.83 -3.82
N ASN A 35 4.05 22.38 -3.06
CA ASN A 35 5.48 22.25 -3.31
C ASN A 35 5.94 20.78 -3.32
N PRO A 36 6.97 20.43 -4.11
CA PRO A 36 7.51 19.06 -4.16
C PRO A 36 8.23 18.65 -2.85
N LYS A 37 8.18 19.48 -1.81
CA LYS A 37 8.69 19.17 -0.48
C LYS A 37 7.57 19.44 0.53
N MET A 38 7.21 18.40 1.27
CA MET A 38 6.18 18.45 2.31
C MET A 38 6.82 18.18 3.66
N ASP A 39 6.70 19.14 4.57
CA ASP A 39 7.17 19.03 5.94
C ASP A 39 5.98 18.66 6.84
N PHE A 40 6.06 17.48 7.46
CA PHE A 40 5.14 17.03 8.49
C PHE A 40 5.62 17.50 9.85
N PHE A 41 4.71 18.02 10.66
CA PHE A 41 5.00 18.56 11.97
C PHE A 41 3.90 18.23 12.98
N VAL A 42 4.25 18.26 14.27
CA VAL A 42 3.28 18.33 15.36
C VAL A 42 3.31 19.74 15.96
N GLU A 43 2.18 20.18 16.51
CA GLU A 43 2.07 21.44 17.23
C GLU A 43 1.93 21.15 18.73
N ARG A 44 2.82 21.72 19.55
CA ARG A 44 2.75 21.60 21.01
C ARG A 44 2.58 22.98 21.65
N LEU A 45 1.69 23.04 22.63
CA LEU A 45 1.58 24.22 23.51
C LEU A 45 2.76 24.24 24.48
N GLU A 46 3.58 25.27 24.37
CA GLU A 46 4.66 25.60 25.32
C GLU A 46 4.34 26.98 25.93
N GLY A 47 3.65 26.97 27.08
CA GLY A 47 3.10 28.19 27.69
C GLY A 47 1.97 28.78 26.83
N ASP A 48 2.09 30.06 26.47
CA ASP A 48 1.11 30.78 25.63
C ASP A 48 1.44 30.70 24.13
N GLN A 49 2.46 29.93 23.73
CA GLN A 49 2.89 29.80 22.34
C GLN A 49 2.70 28.38 21.82
N THR A 50 2.25 28.26 20.57
CA THR A 50 2.25 27.00 19.83
C THR A 50 3.56 26.83 19.09
N ARG A 51 4.34 25.82 19.46
CA ARG A 51 5.58 25.47 18.79
C ARG A 51 5.35 24.37 17.77
N ARG A 52 5.86 24.56 16.56
CA ARG A 52 5.91 23.52 15.52
C ARG A 52 7.19 22.70 15.66
N ILE A 53 7.03 21.39 15.73
CA ILE A 53 8.13 20.42 15.80
C ILE A 53 8.09 19.60 14.51
N LEU A 54 9.11 19.74 13.68
CA LEU A 54 9.26 18.94 12.46
C LEU A 54 9.39 17.46 12.84
N VAL A 55 8.54 16.62 12.24
CA VAL A 55 8.56 15.17 12.37
C VAL A 55 9.34 14.57 11.21
N GLN A 56 8.98 14.93 9.98
CA GLN A 56 9.57 14.36 8.79
C GLN A 56 9.38 15.26 7.57
N THR A 57 10.34 15.20 6.66
CA THR A 57 10.24 15.82 5.33
C THR A 57 10.04 14.74 4.29
N LEU A 58 9.07 14.93 3.41
CA LEU A 58 8.85 14.12 2.23
C LEU A 58 9.16 14.94 0.98
N ASN A 59 9.98 14.39 0.08
CA ASN A 59 10.14 14.93 -1.26
C ASN A 59 9.13 14.24 -2.18
N ILE A 60 8.13 14.98 -2.61
CA ILE A 60 7.13 14.55 -3.59
C ILE A 60 7.79 14.60 -4.97
N PRO A 61 7.77 13.50 -5.75
CA PRO A 61 8.34 13.47 -7.08
C PRO A 61 7.79 14.60 -7.96
N VAL A 62 8.61 15.20 -8.82
CA VAL A 62 8.15 16.26 -9.75
C VAL A 62 7.05 15.75 -10.70
N SER A 63 7.04 14.43 -10.96
CA SER A 63 5.98 13.77 -11.73
C SER A 63 4.61 13.75 -11.03
N ALA A 64 4.54 14.22 -9.79
CA ALA A 64 3.38 14.16 -8.91
C ALA A 64 2.72 15.53 -8.64
N ASN A 65 2.70 16.39 -9.66
CA ASN A 65 2.10 17.71 -9.58
C ASN A 65 0.58 17.61 -9.74
N GLY A 66 -0.19 17.87 -8.67
CA GLY A 66 -1.64 17.66 -8.65
C GLY A 66 -2.11 16.28 -8.13
N ASP A 67 -1.22 15.57 -7.44
CA ASP A 67 -1.40 14.17 -7.08
C ASP A 67 -2.14 13.91 -5.75
N THR A 68 -2.56 12.66 -5.61
CA THR A 68 -3.23 12.16 -4.40
C THR A 68 -2.20 11.41 -3.54
N LEU A 69 -2.17 11.67 -2.24
CA LEU A 69 -1.20 11.09 -1.31
C LEU A 69 -1.90 10.09 -0.38
N LEU A 70 -1.26 8.93 -0.17
CA LEU A 70 -1.64 7.99 0.88
C LEU A 70 -0.50 7.86 1.88
N PHE A 71 -0.79 8.18 3.14
CA PHE A 71 0.18 8.08 4.20
C PHE A 71 0.00 6.74 4.92
N LEU A 72 1.09 5.98 5.06
CA LEU A 72 1.11 4.78 5.88
C LEU A 72 2.01 5.06 7.09
N ILE A 73 1.42 5.22 8.25
CA ILE A 73 2.25 5.25 9.46
C ILE A 73 2.52 3.81 9.88
N ASP A 74 3.80 3.46 10.01
CA ASP A 74 4.22 2.23 10.65
C ASP A 74 3.54 2.14 12.03
N VAL A 75 3.01 0.94 12.29
CA VAL A 75 2.29 0.48 13.48
C VAL A 75 3.01 0.81 14.79
N ASN A 76 4.31 1.06 14.73
CA ASN A 76 5.21 1.19 15.85
C ASN A 76 5.74 2.62 16.07
N VAL A 77 4.84 3.60 16.09
CA VAL A 77 5.11 4.98 16.57
C VAL A 77 5.80 4.99 17.94
N GLU A 78 5.43 4.03 18.80
CA GLU A 78 6.02 3.85 20.13
C GLU A 78 7.50 3.41 20.08
N ASN A 79 7.95 2.76 18.99
CA ASN A 79 9.34 2.30 18.82
C ASN A 79 10.21 3.23 17.97
N LYS A 80 9.77 4.47 17.70
CA LYS A 80 10.52 5.47 16.92
C LYS A 80 10.90 5.05 15.49
N LYS A 81 10.19 4.09 14.88
CA LYS A 81 10.34 3.84 13.44
C LYS A 81 9.75 5.04 12.66
N PRO A 82 10.39 5.50 11.57
CA PRO A 82 9.93 6.65 10.81
C PRO A 82 8.57 6.37 10.17
N LEU A 83 7.82 7.44 9.88
CA LEU A 83 6.58 7.32 9.12
C LEU A 83 6.94 6.91 7.68
N GLU A 84 6.12 6.04 7.08
CA GLU A 84 6.29 5.66 5.68
C GLU A 84 5.30 6.43 4.79
N PHE A 85 5.75 6.83 3.61
CA PHE A 85 4.95 7.66 2.72
C PHE A 85 4.85 6.98 1.37
N THR A 86 3.66 6.99 0.78
CA THR A 86 3.46 6.55 -0.60
C THR A 86 2.61 7.58 -1.35
N ALA A 87 3.21 8.25 -2.32
CA ALA A 87 2.52 9.21 -3.19
C ALA A 87 2.02 8.51 -4.45
N PHE A 88 0.86 8.90 -4.96
CA PHE A 88 0.31 8.33 -6.20
C PHE A 88 -0.40 9.38 -7.06
N SER A 89 -0.28 9.23 -8.37
CA SER A 89 -0.90 10.16 -9.30
C SER A 89 -2.32 9.77 -9.62
N LYS A 90 -3.26 10.66 -9.29
CA LYS A 90 -4.66 10.54 -9.69
C LYS A 90 -4.79 10.32 -11.20
N ASP A 91 -4.08 11.14 -11.96
CA ASP A 91 -4.14 11.16 -13.42
C ASP A 91 -3.46 9.97 -14.10
N LYS A 92 -2.67 9.15 -13.38
CA LYS A 92 -2.01 7.98 -13.99
C LYS A 92 -2.46 6.67 -13.38
N GLN A 93 -2.85 6.69 -12.10
CA GLN A 93 -3.05 5.49 -11.29
C GLN A 93 -4.50 5.29 -10.84
N LEU A 94 -5.40 6.26 -11.08
CA LEU A 94 -6.82 6.15 -10.72
C LEU A 94 -7.78 6.27 -11.91
N GLN A 95 -7.26 6.23 -13.14
CA GLN A 95 -8.09 6.45 -14.34
C GLN A 95 -9.02 5.28 -14.69
N GLN A 96 -8.87 4.11 -14.07
CA GLN A 96 -9.64 2.92 -14.40
C GLN A 96 -10.58 2.52 -13.26
N PRO A 97 -11.84 2.16 -13.58
CA PRO A 97 -12.75 1.63 -12.58
C PRO A 97 -12.25 0.27 -12.09
N ASN A 98 -12.53 -0.05 -10.82
CA ASN A 98 -12.24 -1.36 -10.21
C ASN A 98 -10.74 -1.72 -10.23
N THR A 99 -9.91 -0.80 -9.78
CA THR A 99 -8.45 -0.96 -9.82
C THR A 99 -7.91 -1.51 -8.50
N LEU A 100 -6.99 -2.46 -8.59
CA LEU A 100 -6.16 -2.91 -7.48
C LEU A 100 -4.77 -2.28 -7.61
N VAL A 101 -4.34 -1.58 -6.56
CA VAL A 101 -2.96 -1.08 -6.41
C VAL A 101 -2.29 -1.88 -5.31
N VAL A 102 -1.19 -2.56 -5.62
CA VAL A 102 -0.40 -3.33 -4.65
C VAL A 102 0.93 -2.63 -4.41
N ILE A 103 1.23 -2.39 -3.14
CA ILE A 103 2.44 -1.73 -2.66
C ILE A 103 3.21 -2.76 -1.85
N ASN A 104 4.31 -3.26 -2.42
CA ASN A 104 5.13 -4.27 -1.77
C ASN A 104 6.11 -3.62 -0.79
N LYS A 105 5.83 -3.76 0.49
CA LYS A 105 6.70 -3.37 1.61
C LYS A 105 7.33 -4.57 2.30
N ALA A 106 7.09 -5.78 1.80
CA ALA A 106 7.80 -6.96 2.26
C ALA A 106 9.25 -6.89 1.78
N GLU A 107 10.14 -7.53 2.51
CA GLU A 107 11.57 -7.58 2.17
C GLU A 107 11.83 -8.41 0.90
N GLN A 108 10.86 -9.27 0.55
CA GLN A 108 10.92 -10.17 -0.59
C GLN A 108 10.11 -9.65 -1.79
N PRO A 109 10.49 -10.03 -3.02
CA PRO A 109 9.60 -9.93 -4.16
C PRO A 109 8.34 -10.80 -3.97
N LEU A 110 7.24 -10.39 -4.60
CA LEU A 110 5.94 -11.06 -4.50
C LEU A 110 5.44 -11.53 -5.87
N MET A 111 4.65 -12.59 -5.88
CA MET A 111 3.74 -12.91 -6.97
C MET A 111 2.31 -12.70 -6.51
N VAL A 112 1.61 -11.80 -7.17
CA VAL A 112 0.22 -11.45 -6.85
C VAL A 112 -0.69 -12.10 -7.89
N LYS A 113 -1.68 -12.86 -7.43
CA LYS A 113 -2.78 -13.40 -8.23
C LYS A 113 -4.08 -12.78 -7.78
N ALA A 114 -4.71 -11.97 -8.63
CA ALA A 114 -5.95 -11.25 -8.33
C ALA A 114 -6.98 -11.53 -9.42
N GLY A 115 -7.96 -12.37 -9.11
CA GLY A 115 -8.84 -12.97 -10.11
C GLY A 115 -8.01 -13.67 -11.19
N ASP A 116 -8.20 -13.21 -12.43
CA ASP A 116 -7.61 -13.79 -13.64
C ASP A 116 -6.23 -13.17 -13.96
N LYS A 117 -5.79 -12.20 -13.15
CA LYS A 117 -4.54 -11.48 -13.33
C LYS A 117 -3.45 -12.05 -12.44
N GLU A 118 -2.25 -12.19 -13.00
CA GLU A 118 -1.06 -12.62 -12.29
C GLU A 118 0.11 -11.71 -12.66
N PHE A 119 0.80 -11.18 -11.66
CA PHE A 119 1.96 -10.31 -11.87
C PHE A 119 2.97 -10.41 -10.73
N GLY A 120 4.24 -10.26 -11.10
CA GLY A 120 5.35 -10.21 -10.16
C GLY A 120 5.64 -8.77 -9.73
N LEU A 121 5.91 -8.58 -8.44
CA LEU A 121 6.13 -7.27 -7.83
C LEU A 121 7.41 -7.28 -6.98
N PRO A 122 8.49 -6.60 -7.39
CA PRO A 122 9.72 -6.51 -6.58
C PRO A 122 9.49 -5.86 -5.21
N SER A 123 10.42 -6.09 -4.27
CA SER A 123 10.39 -5.41 -2.97
C SER A 123 10.54 -3.90 -3.13
N GLY A 124 9.75 -3.13 -2.39
CA GLY A 124 9.73 -1.66 -2.44
C GLY A 124 8.95 -1.06 -3.61
N GLU A 125 8.47 -1.89 -4.54
CA GLU A 125 7.80 -1.45 -5.76
C GLU A 125 6.27 -1.41 -5.64
N ILE A 126 5.66 -0.70 -6.58
CA ILE A 126 4.20 -0.54 -6.71
C ILE A 126 3.79 -1.03 -8.09
N ASP A 127 2.68 -1.76 -8.15
CA ASP A 127 2.01 -2.08 -9.40
C ASP A 127 0.50 -1.94 -9.28
N MET A 128 -0.12 -1.75 -10.43
CA MET A 128 -1.53 -1.44 -10.58
C MET A 128 -2.12 -2.36 -11.63
N THR A 129 -3.25 -2.96 -11.30
CA THR A 129 -3.94 -3.87 -12.21
C THR A 129 -5.45 -3.66 -12.13
N PRO A 130 -6.15 -3.45 -13.26
CA PRO A 130 -7.60 -3.46 -13.28
C PRO A 130 -8.11 -4.87 -12.98
N ILE A 131 -9.15 -4.96 -12.17
CA ILE A 131 -9.72 -6.23 -11.71
C ILE A 131 -11.15 -6.39 -12.21
N GLU A 132 -11.42 -7.55 -12.78
CA GLU A 132 -12.77 -7.97 -13.09
C GLU A 132 -13.46 -8.45 -11.82
N LEU A 133 -14.64 -7.89 -11.56
CA LEU A 133 -15.44 -8.21 -10.39
C LEU A 133 -16.51 -9.24 -10.75
N ASN A 134 -16.72 -10.23 -9.89
CA ASN A 134 -17.86 -11.13 -10.04
C ASN A 134 -19.20 -10.41 -9.73
N SER A 135 -20.32 -11.12 -9.90
CA SER A 135 -21.67 -10.58 -9.67
C SER A 135 -21.95 -10.08 -8.24
N ARG A 136 -21.07 -10.39 -7.27
CA ARG A 136 -21.14 -9.91 -5.88
C ARG A 136 -20.14 -8.79 -5.59
N ASN A 137 -19.51 -8.25 -6.62
CA ASN A 137 -18.44 -7.26 -6.55
C ASN A 137 -17.20 -7.77 -5.78
N GLN A 138 -16.84 -9.04 -6.01
CA GLN A 138 -15.73 -9.71 -5.33
C GLN A 138 -14.72 -10.30 -6.31
N PHE A 139 -13.49 -10.50 -5.84
CA PHE A 139 -12.44 -11.22 -6.56
C PHE A 139 -11.52 -11.97 -5.58
N PRO A 140 -11.00 -13.15 -5.95
CA PRO A 140 -10.02 -13.87 -5.13
C PRO A 140 -8.66 -13.18 -5.23
N LEU A 141 -7.95 -13.07 -4.11
CA LEU A 141 -6.58 -12.59 -4.03
C LEU A 141 -5.72 -13.65 -3.36
N THR A 142 -4.59 -14.00 -3.99
CA THR A 142 -3.53 -14.79 -3.39
C THR A 142 -2.19 -14.09 -3.60
N ILE A 143 -1.37 -14.03 -2.56
CA ILE A 143 -0.03 -13.45 -2.63
C ILE A 143 0.98 -14.50 -2.20
N HIS A 144 1.98 -14.70 -3.04
CA HIS A 144 3.12 -15.57 -2.75
C HIS A 144 4.36 -14.73 -2.53
N LYS A 145 5.17 -15.08 -1.55
CA LYS A 145 6.56 -14.60 -1.47
C LYS A 145 7.38 -15.38 -2.50
N LEU A 146 8.20 -14.67 -3.26
CA LEU A 146 9.05 -15.28 -4.28
C LEU A 146 10.46 -15.47 -3.73
N PHE A 147 10.84 -16.73 -3.65
CA PHE A 147 12.21 -17.14 -3.36
C PHE A 147 12.82 -17.83 -4.60
N ASP A 148 14.14 -18.01 -4.61
CA ASP A 148 14.86 -18.62 -5.72
C ASP A 148 14.41 -20.06 -5.99
N ASP A 149 14.10 -20.82 -4.94
CA ASP A 149 13.71 -22.22 -5.03
C ASP A 149 12.23 -22.37 -5.41
N GLU A 150 11.31 -21.76 -4.65
CA GLU A 150 9.87 -21.90 -4.88
C GLU A 150 9.03 -20.69 -4.38
N PRO A 151 7.89 -20.39 -5.04
CA PRO A 151 6.91 -19.45 -4.52
C PRO A 151 6.18 -20.02 -3.30
N ILE A 152 6.12 -19.26 -2.20
CA ILE A 152 5.44 -19.68 -0.98
C ILE A 152 4.17 -18.86 -0.78
N LYS A 153 3.02 -19.51 -0.71
CA LYS A 153 1.73 -18.84 -0.45
C LYS A 153 1.75 -18.24 0.95
N ALA A 154 1.65 -16.92 1.03
CA ALA A 154 1.78 -16.19 2.30
C ALA A 154 0.52 -15.39 2.67
N TYR A 155 -0.40 -15.21 1.74
CA TYR A 155 -1.71 -14.58 1.98
C TYR A 155 -2.77 -15.06 0.99
N SER A 156 -4.00 -15.20 1.44
CA SER A 156 -5.16 -15.54 0.62
C SER A 156 -6.42 -14.92 1.20
N SER A 157 -7.22 -14.26 0.36
CA SER A 157 -8.48 -13.67 0.78
C SER A 157 -9.46 -13.52 -0.40
N MET A 158 -10.75 -13.39 -0.09
CA MET A 158 -11.76 -12.97 -1.05
C MET A 158 -12.07 -11.51 -0.79
N LEU A 159 -11.59 -10.61 -1.65
CA LEU A 159 -11.78 -9.18 -1.48
C LEU A 159 -13.07 -8.72 -2.12
N ARG A 160 -13.71 -7.72 -1.51
CA ARG A 160 -14.87 -7.01 -2.05
C ARG A 160 -14.44 -5.60 -2.42
N LEU A 161 -14.79 -5.18 -3.63
CA LEU A 161 -14.54 -3.83 -4.11
C LEU A 161 -15.87 -3.21 -4.52
N ASN A 162 -16.18 -2.02 -4.03
CA ASN A 162 -17.35 -1.31 -4.56
C ASN A 162 -17.06 -0.90 -6.01
N PRO A 163 -18.05 -0.97 -6.91
CA PRO A 163 -17.88 -0.51 -8.29
C PRO A 163 -17.29 0.90 -8.35
N ASP A 164 -16.38 1.11 -9.30
CA ASP A 164 -15.67 2.37 -9.56
C ASP A 164 -14.72 2.83 -8.44
N ASN A 165 -14.45 1.96 -7.46
CA ASN A 165 -13.42 2.22 -6.46
C ASN A 165 -12.07 1.66 -6.88
N THR A 166 -11.02 2.24 -6.30
CA THR A 166 -9.68 1.66 -6.24
C THR A 166 -9.45 1.07 -4.86
N VAL A 167 -8.86 -0.12 -4.78
CA VAL A 167 -8.36 -0.67 -3.51
C VAL A 167 -6.84 -0.65 -3.51
N PHE A 168 -6.28 -0.05 -2.46
CA PHE A 168 -4.85 -0.05 -2.18
C PHE A 168 -4.56 -1.18 -1.19
N LEU A 169 -3.61 -2.03 -1.52
CA LEU A 169 -3.09 -3.07 -0.64
C LEU A 169 -1.64 -2.79 -0.31
N PHE A 170 -1.33 -2.71 0.97
CA PHE A 170 0.05 -2.69 1.43
C PHE A 170 0.36 -4.02 2.05
N VAL A 171 1.45 -4.58 1.57
CA VAL A 171 1.84 -5.95 1.85
C VAL A 171 3.17 -5.89 2.58
N GLN A 172 3.18 -6.33 3.84
CA GLN A 172 4.35 -6.33 4.71
C GLN A 172 4.63 -7.74 5.21
N THR A 173 5.89 -8.03 5.54
CA THR A 173 6.23 -9.24 6.30
C THR A 173 5.57 -9.18 7.68
N ASP A 174 4.95 -10.27 8.13
CA ASP A 174 4.39 -10.31 9.48
C ASP A 174 5.53 -10.37 10.51
N GLU A 175 5.50 -9.48 11.51
CA GLU A 175 6.55 -9.40 12.54
C GLU A 175 6.58 -10.64 13.46
N ARG A 176 5.51 -11.44 13.50
CA ARG A 176 5.39 -12.64 14.35
C ARG A 176 5.78 -13.92 13.63
N ASP A 177 5.59 -13.97 12.32
CA ASP A 177 5.88 -15.11 11.47
C ASP A 177 6.34 -14.61 10.10
N ASP A 178 7.64 -14.71 9.85
CA ASP A 178 8.28 -14.25 8.62
C ASP A 178 7.82 -14.99 7.37
N ARG A 179 7.05 -16.08 7.52
CA ARG A 179 6.41 -16.83 6.42
C ARG A 179 5.14 -16.16 5.95
N LEU A 180 4.44 -15.48 6.85
CA LEU A 180 3.15 -14.84 6.56
C LEU A 180 3.35 -13.41 6.07
N LEU A 181 2.30 -12.90 5.42
CA LEU A 181 2.18 -11.49 5.07
C LEU A 181 1.06 -10.86 5.88
N LYS A 182 1.35 -9.66 6.38
CA LYS A 182 0.33 -8.75 6.87
C LYS A 182 -0.12 -7.86 5.72
N VAL A 183 -1.38 -8.00 5.35
CA VAL A 183 -2.00 -7.23 4.26
C VAL A 183 -3.04 -6.30 4.83
N TYR A 184 -2.90 -5.02 4.51
CA TYR A 184 -3.86 -4.01 4.88
C TYR A 184 -4.46 -3.37 3.63
N SER A 185 -5.76 -3.06 3.67
CA SER A 185 -6.49 -2.52 2.53
C SER A 185 -7.14 -1.17 2.82
N VAL A 186 -7.07 -0.22 1.88
CA VAL A 186 -7.89 1.01 1.85
C VAL A 186 -8.67 1.06 0.56
N SER A 187 -9.97 1.35 0.65
CA SER A 187 -10.78 1.66 -0.52
C SER A 187 -10.85 3.16 -0.74
N TYR A 188 -10.67 3.57 -1.99
CA TYR A 188 -10.79 4.95 -2.44
C TYR A 188 -11.81 5.04 -3.55
N ARG A 189 -12.65 6.08 -3.48
CA ARG A 189 -13.45 6.52 -4.62
C ARG A 189 -12.96 7.89 -5.01
N ASP A 190 -12.53 8.04 -6.25
CA ASP A 190 -12.21 9.35 -6.78
C ASP A 190 -13.50 10.18 -6.89
N PRO A 191 -13.63 11.30 -6.15
CA PRO A 191 -14.82 12.15 -6.22
C PRO A 191 -15.04 12.75 -7.62
N ASP A 192 -13.98 12.91 -8.42
CA ASP A 192 -14.06 13.48 -9.76
C ASP A 192 -14.30 12.42 -10.86
N ALA A 193 -14.40 11.14 -10.49
CA ALA A 193 -14.66 10.05 -11.44
C ALA A 193 -16.10 10.06 -12.00
N SER A 194 -16.92 11.09 -11.71
CA SER A 194 -18.26 11.21 -12.28
C SER A 194 -18.21 11.37 -13.81
N GLY A 195 -18.42 10.27 -14.53
CA GLY A 195 -18.78 10.29 -15.95
C GLY A 195 -17.62 10.34 -16.94
N SER A 196 -16.38 10.02 -16.56
CA SER A 196 -15.33 9.83 -17.56
C SER A 196 -15.67 8.59 -18.39
N LYS A 197 -16.15 8.80 -19.62
CA LYS A 197 -16.20 7.74 -20.63
C LYS A 197 -14.80 7.12 -20.66
N ALA A 198 -14.73 5.81 -20.40
CA ALA A 198 -13.52 4.99 -20.41
C ALA A 198 -12.51 5.53 -21.43
N SER A 199 -11.57 6.33 -20.94
CA SER A 199 -10.60 6.99 -21.80
C SER A 199 -9.49 6.00 -22.01
N LYS A 200 -9.52 5.40 -23.21
CA LYS A 200 -8.51 4.57 -23.89
C LYS A 200 -7.70 3.63 -22.99
N SER A 201 -7.93 2.34 -23.22
CA SER A 201 -7.03 1.21 -22.95
C SER A 201 -5.61 1.63 -22.55
N ALA A 202 -5.31 1.55 -21.25
CA ALA A 202 -3.92 1.58 -20.82
C ALA A 202 -3.22 0.35 -21.42
N GLU A 203 -1.97 0.53 -21.82
CA GLU A 203 -1.12 -0.57 -22.27
C GLU A 203 -1.10 -1.67 -21.19
N PRO A 204 -1.13 -2.96 -21.59
CA PRO A 204 -1.05 -4.07 -20.66
C PRO A 204 0.15 -3.90 -19.72
N SER A 205 -0.04 -4.29 -18.46
CA SER A 205 1.02 -4.35 -17.47
C SER A 205 2.24 -5.04 -18.11
N LYS A 206 3.35 -4.31 -18.23
CA LYS A 206 4.59 -4.90 -18.75
C LYS A 206 4.94 -6.05 -17.82
N GLN A 207 5.15 -7.26 -18.35
CA GLN A 207 5.79 -8.34 -17.60
C GLN A 207 7.13 -7.81 -17.07
N ARG A 208 7.17 -7.40 -15.80
CA ARG A 208 8.39 -6.95 -15.15
C ARG A 208 9.17 -8.18 -14.74
N THR A 209 10.43 -8.25 -15.16
CA THR A 209 11.35 -9.29 -14.68
C THR A 209 11.55 -9.08 -13.18
N VAL A 210 11.18 -10.08 -12.38
CA VAL A 210 11.35 -10.04 -10.92
C VAL A 210 12.60 -10.82 -10.55
N THR A 211 13.55 -10.14 -9.91
CA THR A 211 14.72 -10.79 -9.31
C THR A 211 14.28 -11.47 -8.02
N LYS A 212 14.47 -12.79 -7.95
CA LYS A 212 14.14 -13.62 -6.79
C LYS A 212 15.26 -13.54 -5.72
N GLN A 213 14.94 -13.85 -4.47
CA GLN A 213 15.90 -13.91 -3.35
C GLN A 213 16.19 -15.37 -2.96
N THR A 214 17.46 -15.69 -2.72
CA THR A 214 17.88 -17.01 -2.24
C THR A 214 17.57 -17.19 -0.76
N LEU A 215 16.87 -18.28 -0.40
CA LEU A 215 16.70 -18.70 0.99
C LEU A 215 17.98 -19.37 1.51
N SER A 216 18.33 -19.12 2.77
CA SER A 216 19.31 -19.92 3.50
C SER A 216 18.76 -21.31 3.85
N ASP A 217 19.65 -22.29 4.07
CA ASP A 217 19.25 -23.66 4.40
C ASP A 217 18.39 -23.75 5.68
N ARG A 218 18.60 -22.82 6.62
CA ARG A 218 17.80 -22.70 7.83
C ARG A 218 16.36 -22.27 7.50
N GLU A 219 16.19 -21.29 6.63
CA GLU A 219 14.86 -20.84 6.21
C GLU A 219 14.15 -21.94 5.41
N LYS A 220 14.84 -22.61 4.48
CA LYS A 220 14.28 -23.74 3.72
C LYS A 220 13.72 -24.85 4.63
N SER A 221 14.38 -25.12 5.76
CA SER A 221 13.93 -26.14 6.72
C SER A 221 12.61 -25.78 7.42
N ILE A 222 12.35 -24.48 7.63
CA ILE A 222 11.15 -23.97 8.32
C ILE A 222 9.95 -24.01 7.36
N TYR A 223 10.16 -23.72 6.07
CA TYR A 223 9.10 -23.71 5.06
C TYR A 223 8.69 -25.11 4.57
N ASN A 224 9.62 -26.08 4.52
CA ASN A 224 9.35 -27.44 4.05
C ASN A 224 8.57 -28.33 5.04
N LEU A 225 8.51 -27.97 6.32
CA LEU A 225 7.85 -28.78 7.36
C LEU A 225 6.31 -28.83 7.23
N GLU A 226 5.68 -27.89 6.52
CA GLU A 226 4.21 -27.81 6.41
C GLU A 226 3.64 -28.05 5.01
N GLN A 227 4.45 -28.04 3.93
CA GLN A 227 3.96 -28.54 2.63
C GLN A 227 3.61 -30.04 2.68
N GLY A 228 4.18 -30.79 3.63
CA GLY A 228 3.84 -32.19 3.89
C GLY A 228 2.61 -32.41 4.77
N ALA A 229 1.93 -31.35 5.25
CA ALA A 229 0.75 -31.48 6.11
C ALA A 229 -0.59 -31.43 5.34
N ASP A 230 -0.60 -30.96 4.09
CA ASP A 230 -1.77 -30.90 3.21
C ASP A 230 -1.79 -32.00 2.14
N SER A 231 -0.87 -32.97 2.22
CA SER A 231 -0.85 -34.14 1.34
C SER A 231 -1.04 -35.41 2.15
N ASP A 232 -2.31 -35.75 2.41
CA ASP A 232 -2.77 -37.14 2.39
C ASP A 232 -4.18 -37.20 1.74
N PRO A 233 -4.48 -38.26 0.98
CA PRO A 233 -5.45 -38.29 -0.14
C PRO A 233 -6.94 -38.29 0.24
#